data_AF-A0A6V8DNH0-F1
#
_entry.id   AF-A0A6V8DNH0-F1
#
_cell.length_a   1.000
_cell.length_b   1.000
_cell.length_c   1.000
_cell.angle_alpha   90.00
_cell.angle_beta   90.00
_cell.angle_gamma   90.00
#
_symmetry.space_group_name_H-M   'P 1'
#
loop_
_entity.id
_entity.type
_entity.pdbx_description
1 polymer ?
#
loop_
_entity_poly.entity_id
_entity_poly.type
_entity_poly.pdbx_seq_one_letter_code
_entity_poly.pdbx_strand_id
1 'polypeptide(L)'
;MNDEYRIQELLQRDVYVGDKFVGVITGERFHPRDECVQSLRLQVVPGIAEEFMRKPAESAPLSKELVHSIRPDGAIKLSKSMRELQRRWRNTVRISEELFAPDELLDRAVLDNDGIDIGNVVGMVK
;
A
#
# COMPACT_ATOMS: atom_id res chain seq x y z
N MET A 1 -2.39 23.28 7.06
CA MET A 1 -1.14 23.02 6.32
C MET A 1 -1.19 21.57 5.90
N ASN A 2 -1.59 21.30 4.65
CA ASN A 2 -1.47 19.99 4.05
C ASN A 2 -0.28 20.08 3.09
N ASP A 3 0.92 20.22 3.66
CA ASP A 3 2.13 19.96 2.89
C ASP A 3 2.07 18.46 2.57
N GLU A 4 1.69 18.14 1.34
CA GLU A 4 1.71 16.77 0.85
C GLU A 4 3.13 16.25 0.98
N TYR A 5 3.39 15.44 2.01
CA TYR A 5 4.68 14.79 2.20
C TYR A 5 5.11 14.12 0.91
N ARG A 6 6.36 14.32 0.49
CA ARG A 6 6.86 13.58 -0.66
C ARG A 6 7.02 12.12 -0.29
N ILE A 7 6.78 11.21 -1.23
CA ILE A 7 6.89 9.78 -0.91
C ILE A 7 8.31 9.44 -0.42
N GLN A 8 9.33 10.07 -1.01
CA GLN A 8 10.72 9.87 -0.61
C GLN A 8 10.97 10.23 0.86
N GLU A 9 10.21 11.19 1.41
CA GLU A 9 10.30 11.52 2.83
C GLU A 9 9.76 10.35 3.66
N LEU A 10 8.69 9.68 3.22
CA LEU A 10 8.00 8.64 3.99
C LEU A 10 8.75 7.30 4.04
N LEU A 11 9.79 7.11 3.24
CA LEU A 11 10.55 5.86 3.17
C LEU A 11 11.30 5.57 4.48
N GLN A 12 11.42 4.28 4.80
CA GLN A 12 12.13 3.73 5.97
C GLN A 12 11.60 4.27 7.32
N ARG A 13 10.33 4.65 7.37
CA ARG A 13 9.67 5.13 8.58
C ARG A 13 8.72 4.11 9.14
N ASP A 14 8.72 4.04 10.47
CA ASP A 14 7.78 3.25 11.24
C ASP A 14 6.36 3.83 11.13
N VAL A 15 5.38 2.96 10.96
CA VAL A 15 3.98 3.34 10.80
C VAL A 15 3.16 2.87 11.99
N TYR A 16 2.42 3.81 12.58
CA TYR A 16 1.59 3.58 13.76
C TYR A 16 0.12 3.93 13.49
N VAL A 17 -0.77 3.12 14.06
CA VAL A 17 -2.20 3.42 14.17
C VAL A 17 -2.55 3.56 15.65
N GLY A 18 -2.84 4.78 16.09
CA GLY A 18 -2.81 5.10 17.51
C GLY A 18 -1.41 4.84 18.07
N ASP A 19 -1.31 3.93 19.04
CA ASP A 19 -0.03 3.50 19.63
C ASP A 19 0.42 2.12 19.13
N LYS A 20 -0.34 1.49 18.24
CA LYS A 20 -0.01 0.16 17.69
C LYS A 20 0.94 0.32 16.51
N PHE A 21 2.13 -0.28 16.62
CA PHE A 21 3.08 -0.40 15.51
C PHE A 21 2.54 -1.37 14.46
N VAL A 22 2.52 -0.93 13.21
CA VAL A 22 1.91 -1.66 12.09
C VAL A 22 2.97 -2.24 11.15
N GLY A 23 4.06 -1.51 10.94
CA GLY A 23 5.08 -1.88 9.95
C GLY A 23 5.97 -0.72 9.55
N VAL A 24 6.79 -0.95 8.54
CA VAL A 24 7.76 0.03 8.01
C VAL A 24 7.48 0.28 6.53
N ILE A 25 7.54 1.53 6.10
CA ILE A 25 7.45 1.85 4.67
C ILE A 25 8.78 1.49 4.02
N THR A 26 8.77 0.55 3.08
CA THR A 26 9.99 0.06 2.42
C THR A 26 10.17 0.57 1.01
N GLY A 27 9.13 1.18 0.41
CA GLY A 27 9.23 1.70 -0.95
C GLY A 27 7.95 2.34 -1.47
N GLU A 28 8.05 2.76 -2.72
CA GLU A 28 6.92 3.16 -3.55
C GLU A 28 6.25 1.92 -4.16
N ARG A 29 4.95 2.04 -4.40
CA ARG A 29 4.22 1.11 -5.26
C ARG A 29 4.29 1.60 -6.70
N PHE A 30 4.24 0.66 -7.65
CA PHE A 30 4.48 0.97 -9.05
C PHE A 30 3.16 1.19 -9.78
N HIS A 31 3.07 2.29 -10.51
CA HIS A 31 2.04 2.52 -11.52
C HIS A 31 2.74 2.86 -12.85
N PRO A 32 2.25 2.43 -14.03
CA PRO A 32 2.83 2.80 -15.33
C PRO A 32 2.91 4.31 -15.58
N ARG A 33 2.09 5.07 -14.86
CA ARG A 33 2.09 6.54 -14.82
C ARG A 33 2.47 7.01 -13.42
N ASP A 34 3.59 7.68 -13.28
CA ASP A 34 4.12 8.15 -11.99
C ASP A 34 3.14 9.06 -11.23
N GLU A 35 2.38 9.87 -11.94
CA GLU A 35 1.34 10.76 -11.39
C GLU A 35 0.20 10.03 -10.68
N CYS A 36 0.02 8.73 -10.97
CA CYS A 36 -0.99 7.89 -10.33
C CYS A 36 -0.42 7.10 -9.13
N VAL A 37 0.87 7.25 -8.78
CA VAL A 37 1.45 6.60 -7.61
C VAL A 37 0.92 7.26 -6.34
N GLN A 38 -0.13 6.66 -5.77
CA GLN A 38 -0.81 7.17 -4.56
C GLN A 38 -0.63 6.26 -3.34
N SER A 39 0.12 5.17 -3.48
CA SER A 39 0.31 4.17 -2.44
C SER A 39 1.78 3.83 -2.20
N LEU A 40 2.03 3.38 -0.98
CA LEU A 40 3.33 3.04 -0.42
C LEU A 40 3.38 1.54 -0.20
N ARG A 41 4.58 0.95 -0.29
CA ARG A 41 4.83 -0.42 0.14
C ARG A 41 5.09 -0.41 1.63
N LEU A 42 4.14 -0.95 2.38
CA LEU A 42 4.26 -1.17 3.81
C LEU A 42 4.65 -2.63 4.06
N GLN A 43 5.83 -2.86 4.64
CA GLN A 43 6.19 -4.14 5.20
C GLN A 43 5.48 -4.28 6.54
N VAL A 44 4.53 -5.20 6.63
CA VAL A 44 3.64 -5.35 7.76
C VAL A 44 4.26 -6.28 8.78
N VAL A 45 4.17 -5.92 10.07
CA VAL A 45 4.63 -6.78 11.16
C VAL A 45 3.84 -8.10 11.13
N PRO A 46 4.49 -9.27 11.28
CA PRO A 46 3.82 -10.56 11.17
C PRO A 46 2.55 -10.71 12.03
N GLY A 47 2.60 -10.29 13.30
CA GLY A 47 1.43 -10.34 14.19
C GLY A 47 0.26 -9.48 13.71
N ILE A 48 0.51 -8.35 13.04
CA ILE A 48 -0.54 -7.51 12.43
C ILE A 48 -1.11 -8.18 11.19
N ALA A 49 -0.24 -8.76 10.35
CA ALA A 49 -0.68 -9.48 9.16
C ALA A 49 -1.56 -10.68 9.53
N GLU A 50 -1.17 -11.45 10.54
CA GLU A 50 -1.92 -12.60 11.06
C GLU A 50 -3.25 -12.21 11.69
N GLU A 51 -3.29 -11.10 12.45
CA GLU A 51 -4.48 -10.66 13.17
C GLU A 51 -5.52 -9.97 12.24
N PHE A 52 -5.06 -9.16 11.28
CA PHE A 52 -5.96 -8.28 10.51
C PHE A 52 -6.15 -8.65 9.05
N MET A 53 -5.24 -9.43 8.43
CA MET A 53 -5.39 -9.82 7.03
C MET A 53 -6.11 -11.16 6.88
N ARG A 54 -6.89 -11.31 5.80
CA ARG A 54 -7.57 -12.58 5.49
C ARG A 54 -6.58 -13.71 5.15
N LYS A 55 -5.59 -13.39 4.33
CA LYS A 55 -4.39 -14.21 4.10
C LYS A 55 -3.21 -13.30 4.47
N PRO A 56 -2.36 -13.67 5.44
CA PRO A 56 -1.20 -12.88 5.80
C PRO A 56 -0.34 -12.57 4.56
N ALA A 57 0.22 -11.37 4.53
CA ALA A 57 1.18 -10.93 3.53
C ALA A 57 2.30 -10.19 4.25
N GLU A 58 3.52 -10.38 3.79
CA GLU A 58 4.67 -9.62 4.29
C GLU A 58 4.54 -8.13 3.95
N SER A 59 3.97 -7.82 2.78
CA SER A 59 3.83 -6.46 2.31
C SER A 59 2.40 -6.17 1.87
N ALA A 60 1.91 -4.98 2.20
CA ALA A 60 0.60 -4.49 1.79
C ALA A 60 0.70 -3.06 1.23
N PRO A 61 -0.26 -2.65 0.39
CA PRO A 61 -0.35 -1.26 -0.02
C PRO A 61 -0.87 -0.38 1.13
N LEU A 62 -0.26 0.79 1.28
CA LEU A 62 -0.67 1.84 2.21
C LEU A 62 -0.90 3.13 1.42
N SER A 63 -2.15 3.61 1.35
CA SER A 63 -2.44 4.85 0.63
C SER A 63 -1.82 6.05 1.35
N LYS A 64 -1.19 6.94 0.59
CA LYS A 64 -0.57 8.18 1.08
C LYS A 64 -1.55 9.07 1.84
N GLU A 65 -2.83 9.08 1.44
CA GLU A 65 -3.88 9.87 2.11
C GLU A 65 -4.12 9.47 3.57
N LEU A 66 -3.68 8.28 3.98
CA LEU A 66 -3.80 7.81 5.34
C LEU A 66 -2.73 8.41 6.26
N VAL A 67 -1.66 8.97 5.71
CA VAL A 67 -0.59 9.62 6.48
C VAL A 67 -1.16 10.90 7.09
N HIS A 68 -1.21 10.96 8.43
CA HIS A 68 -1.70 12.15 9.14
C HIS A 68 -0.55 13.12 9.44
N SER A 69 0.51 12.59 10.05
CA SER A 69 1.66 13.38 10.47
C SER A 69 2.87 12.49 10.69
N ILE A 70 4.04 13.12 10.64
CA ILE A 70 5.29 12.56 11.13
C ILE A 70 5.51 13.10 12.55
N ARG A 71 5.78 12.19 13.48
CA ARG A 71 6.09 12.48 14.87
C ARG A 71 7.52 13.03 15.00
N PRO A 72 7.87 13.65 16.14
CA PRO A 72 9.23 14.17 16.36
C PRO A 72 10.34 13.11 16.29
N ASP A 73 10.02 11.84 16.55
CA ASP A 73 10.91 10.68 16.44
C ASP A 73 11.03 10.15 15.00
N GLY A 74 10.36 10.76 14.03
CA GLY A 74 10.35 10.35 12.63
C GLY A 74 9.29 9.30 12.28
N ALA A 75 8.52 8.80 13.26
CA ALA A 75 7.49 7.81 13.00
C ALA A 75 6.22 8.43 12.39
N ILE A 76 5.56 7.69 11.51
CA ILE A 76 4.32 8.11 10.85
C ILE A 76 3.13 7.69 11.69
N LYS A 77 2.25 8.66 11.97
CA LYS A 77 0.92 8.40 12.52
C LYS A 77 -0.10 8.38 11.40
N LEU A 78 -0.89 7.32 11.32
CA LEU A 78 -2.02 7.27 10.39
C LEU A 78 -3.26 8.00 10.94
N SER A 79 -4.05 8.57 10.04
CA SER A 79 -5.27 9.32 10.35
C SER A 79 -6.47 8.42 10.64
N LYS A 80 -6.40 7.14 10.26
CA LYS A 80 -7.51 6.18 10.33
C LYS A 80 -7.23 5.05 11.32
N SER A 81 -8.29 4.35 11.67
CA SER A 81 -8.26 3.22 12.60
C SER A 81 -7.76 1.93 11.94
N MET A 82 -7.43 0.94 12.77
CA MET A 82 -6.99 -0.37 12.28
C MET A 82 -8.08 -1.09 11.48
N ARG A 83 -9.35 -0.86 11.82
CA ARG A 83 -10.50 -1.37 11.07
C ARG A 83 -10.56 -0.83 9.64
N GLU A 84 -10.22 0.44 9.44
CA GLU A 84 -10.18 1.04 8.11
C GLU A 84 -9.00 0.50 7.29
N LEU A 85 -7.83 0.35 7.93
CA LEU A 85 -6.68 -0.28 7.28
C LEU A 85 -6.99 -1.71 6.84
N GLN A 86 -7.61 -2.51 7.73
CA GLN A 86 -8.10 -3.84 7.42
C GLN A 86 -9.14 -3.84 6.28
N ARG A 87 -10.08 -2.89 6.25
CA ARG A 87 -11.05 -2.76 5.16
C ARG A 87 -10.34 -2.55 3.83
N ARG A 88 -9.32 -1.70 3.78
CA ARG A 88 -8.54 -1.43 2.56
C ARG A 88 -7.75 -2.64 2.11
N TRP A 89 -7.07 -3.33 3.03
CA TRP A 89 -6.36 -4.57 2.70
C TRP A 89 -7.29 -5.66 2.17
N ARG A 90 -8.53 -5.75 2.65
CA ARG A 90 -9.52 -6.68 2.07
C ARG A 90 -9.96 -6.31 0.66
N ASN A 91 -9.81 -5.06 0.25
CA ASN A 91 -10.13 -4.57 -1.09
C ASN A 91 -8.89 -4.57 -2.03
N THR A 92 -7.80 -5.23 -1.63
CA THR A 92 -6.62 -5.40 -2.50
C THR A 92 -6.78 -6.62 -3.40
N VAL A 93 -6.10 -6.59 -4.54
CA VAL A 93 -5.99 -7.71 -5.46
C VAL A 93 -4.72 -8.48 -5.11
N ARG A 94 -4.84 -9.79 -4.92
CA ARG A 94 -3.69 -10.66 -4.66
C ARG A 94 -3.29 -11.34 -5.96
N ILE A 95 -2.02 -11.16 -6.35
CA ILE A 95 -1.41 -11.87 -7.47
C ILE A 95 -0.22 -12.62 -6.90
N SER A 96 -0.27 -13.96 -6.97
CA SER A 96 0.69 -14.84 -6.29
C SER A 96 0.75 -14.54 -4.78
N GLU A 97 1.90 -14.11 -4.26
CA GLU A 97 2.09 -13.79 -2.84
C GLU A 97 2.03 -12.28 -2.54
N GLU A 98 1.96 -11.42 -3.56
CA GLU A 98 1.93 -9.97 -3.39
C GLU A 98 0.50 -9.42 -3.39
N LEU A 99 0.31 -8.33 -2.63
CA LEU A 99 -0.93 -7.55 -2.59
C LEU A 99 -0.74 -6.24 -3.37
N PHE A 100 -1.70 -5.96 -4.24
CA PHE A 100 -1.77 -4.77 -5.08
C PHE A 100 -3.05 -3.99 -4.74
N ALA A 101 -2.93 -2.67 -4.62
CA ALA A 101 -4.09 -1.82 -4.61
C ALA A 101 -4.76 -1.84 -6.01
N PRO A 102 -6.09 -1.74 -6.11
CA PRO A 102 -6.78 -1.79 -7.41
C PRO A 102 -6.29 -0.75 -8.42
N ASP A 103 -5.91 0.43 -7.94
CA ASP A 103 -5.33 1.52 -8.73
C ASP A 103 -3.95 1.16 -9.31
N GLU A 104 -3.09 0.43 -8.60
CA GLU A 104 -1.79 -0.04 -9.12
C GLU A 104 -1.91 -0.95 -10.35
N LEU A 105 -3.08 -1.57 -10.51
CA LEU A 105 -3.33 -2.50 -11.61
C LEU A 105 -3.96 -1.81 -12.81
N LEU A 106 -4.53 -0.61 -12.68
CA LEU A 106 -5.07 0.12 -13.82
C LEU A 106 -3.94 0.49 -14.79
N ASP A 107 -4.25 0.48 -16.09
CA ASP A 107 -3.30 0.73 -17.19
C ASP A 107 -2.09 -0.22 -17.24
N ARG A 108 -2.01 -1.21 -16.36
CA ARG A 108 -0.92 -2.18 -16.34
C ARG A 108 -1.04 -3.12 -17.53
N ALA A 109 0.07 -3.31 -18.24
CA ALA A 109 0.18 -4.30 -19.29
C ALA A 109 -0.02 -5.71 -18.74
N VAL A 110 -0.89 -6.45 -19.40
CA VAL A 110 -1.10 -7.88 -19.21
C VAL A 110 -0.23 -8.58 -20.23
N LEU A 111 0.66 -9.42 -19.75
CA LEU A 111 1.55 -10.22 -20.59
C LEU A 111 1.03 -11.65 -20.63
N ASP A 112 1.18 -12.31 -21.77
CA ASP A 112 1.02 -13.77 -21.84
C ASP A 112 2.22 -14.50 -21.21
N ASN A 113 2.21 -15.83 -21.29
CA ASN A 113 3.27 -16.65 -20.71
C ASN A 113 4.63 -16.49 -21.41
N ASP A 114 4.65 -15.99 -22.65
CA ASP A 114 5.85 -15.74 -23.43
C ASP A 114 6.33 -14.27 -23.32
N GLY A 115 5.66 -13.47 -22.48
CA GLY A 115 5.97 -12.06 -22.23
C GLY A 115 5.43 -11.11 -23.29
N ILE A 116 4.53 -11.56 -24.16
CA ILE A 116 3.91 -10.73 -25.19
C ILE A 116 2.80 -9.89 -24.56
N ASP A 117 2.80 -8.60 -24.84
CA ASP A 117 1.72 -7.69 -24.44
C ASP A 117 0.40 -8.07 -25.15
N ILE A 118 -0.60 -8.45 -24.36
CA ILE A 118 -1.93 -8.82 -24.82
C ILE A 118 -3.00 -7.79 -24.47
N GLY A 119 -2.62 -6.65 -23.89
CA GLY A 119 -3.50 -5.53 -23.58
C GLY A 119 -3.28 -4.95 -22.19
N ASN A 120 -4.08 -3.94 -21.84
CA ASN A 120 -4.00 -3.26 -20.55
C ASN A 120 -5.25 -3.47 -19.70
N VAL A 121 -5.09 -3.44 -18.39
CA VAL A 121 -6.21 -3.47 -17.43
C VAL A 121 -6.96 -2.14 -17.49
N VAL A 122 -8.24 -2.18 -17.89
CA VAL A 122 -9.12 -0.99 -17.98
C VAL A 122 -10.06 -0.82 -16.78
N GLY A 123 -10.13 -1.81 -15.90
CA GLY A 123 -11.02 -1.77 -14.74
C GLY A 123 -11.10 -3.11 -14.02
N MET A 124 -11.69 -3.09 -12.82
CA MET A 124 -11.93 -4.27 -11.99
C MET A 124 -13.42 -4.56 -11.91
N VAL A 125 -13.80 -5.83 -12.13
CA VAL A 125 -15.16 -6.33 -11.90
C VAL A 125 -15.19 -7.07 -10.58
N LYS A 126 -16.30 -6.94 -9.84
CA LYS A 126 -16.45 -7.46 -8.48
C LYS A 126 -17.09 -8.84 -8.44
#